data_AF-A0A7C7IEW7-F1
#
_entry.id   AF-A0A7C7IEW7-F1
#
_cell.length_a   1.000
_cell.length_b   1.000
_cell.length_c   1.000
_cell.angle_alpha   90.00
_cell.angle_beta   90.00
_cell.angle_gamma   90.00
#
_symmetry.space_group_name_H-M   'P 1'
#
loop_
_entity.id
_entity.type
_entity.pdbx_description
1 polymer ?
#
loop_
_entity_poly.entity_id
_entity_poly.type
_entity_poly.pdbx_seq_one_letter_code
_entity_poly.pdbx_strand_id
1 'polypeptide(L)'
;MFGSEFIEQSVLSASAKGVAIIPFITAGYPEKNEFSNLVLSLSEVADVIEIGVPFSDPMADGVTIQRSSHQAIESGVRLQWILQQLQAIEVKKPVILMSYLNPLFVFGYEALVRQSLEAGVDGFIVPDLPIEEGSDFRHVLNEANLGLIQLVTPASPAERIAKVAAMSSGFLYAVTVKGVTGGTDGLPDTVTGYLEQVQELATIPVCAG
;
A
#
# COMPACT_ATOMS: atom_id res chain seq x y z
N MET A 1 -4.79 7.48 16.83
CA MET A 1 -4.48 6.10 16.44
C MET A 1 -3.37 6.18 15.42
N PHE A 2 -2.50 5.19 15.33
CA PHE A 2 -1.37 5.19 14.41
C PHE A 2 -1.08 3.77 13.95
N GLY A 3 -0.44 3.61 12.79
CA GLY A 3 0.11 2.35 12.35
C GLY A 3 -0.93 1.33 11.89
N SER A 4 -0.64 0.04 12.06
CA SER A 4 -1.50 -1.06 11.60
C SER A 4 -2.93 -0.99 12.14
N GLU A 5 -3.10 -0.66 13.43
CA GLU A 5 -4.43 -0.51 14.04
C GLU A 5 -5.22 0.64 13.43
N PHE A 6 -4.54 1.74 13.06
CA PHE A 6 -5.22 2.88 12.44
C PHE A 6 -5.70 2.57 11.03
N ILE A 7 -4.89 1.84 10.26
CA ILE A 7 -5.28 1.33 8.95
C ILE A 7 -6.50 0.42 9.10
N GLU A 8 -6.42 -0.59 9.97
CA GLU A 8 -7.49 -1.58 10.17
C GLU A 8 -8.81 -0.91 10.59
N GLN A 9 -8.76 -0.04 11.60
CA GLN A 9 -9.95 0.66 12.07
C GLN A 9 -10.51 1.61 11.02
N SER A 10 -9.67 2.26 10.22
CA SER A 10 -10.17 3.14 9.14
C SER A 10 -10.86 2.35 8.03
N VAL A 11 -10.37 1.15 7.70
CA VAL A 11 -11.03 0.25 6.75
C VAL A 11 -12.37 -0.26 7.33
N LEU A 12 -12.40 -0.65 8.61
CA LEU A 12 -13.61 -1.16 9.26
C LEU A 12 -14.66 -0.08 9.53
N SER A 13 -14.22 1.15 9.81
CA SER A 13 -15.08 2.30 10.17
C SER A 13 -15.46 3.17 8.98
N ALA A 14 -15.12 2.75 7.75
CA ALA A 14 -15.41 3.44 6.50
C ALA A 14 -16.76 4.15 6.57
N SER A 15 -16.70 5.48 6.51
CA SER A 15 -17.72 6.34 7.09
C SER A 15 -19.11 6.09 6.50
N ALA A 16 -20.04 5.61 7.35
CA ALA A 16 -21.49 5.55 7.14
C ALA A 16 -22.00 5.02 5.77
N LYS A 17 -22.23 3.69 5.72
CA LYS A 17 -23.05 2.92 4.72
C LYS A 17 -22.34 2.35 3.48
N GLY A 18 -21.01 2.28 3.43
CA GLY A 18 -20.29 1.84 2.22
C GLY A 18 -19.05 0.96 2.46
N VAL A 19 -18.36 0.65 1.36
CA VAL A 19 -17.04 0.01 1.35
C VAL A 19 -15.95 1.05 1.59
N ALA A 20 -14.83 0.67 2.22
CA ALA A 20 -13.68 1.53 2.38
C ALA A 20 -13.08 1.92 1.02
N ILE A 21 -12.70 3.19 0.87
CA ILE A 21 -12.06 3.69 -0.35
C ILE A 21 -10.60 4.02 -0.07
N ILE A 22 -9.72 3.36 -0.83
CA ILE A 22 -8.27 3.48 -0.75
C ILE A 22 -7.73 3.94 -2.12
N PRO A 23 -7.62 5.25 -2.37
CA PRO A 23 -7.00 5.74 -3.60
C PRO A 23 -5.49 5.47 -3.60
N PHE A 24 -5.01 4.95 -4.73
CA PHE A 24 -3.60 4.92 -5.07
C PHE A 24 -3.21 6.17 -5.87
N ILE A 25 -2.11 6.81 -5.48
CA ILE A 25 -1.44 7.85 -6.28
C ILE A 25 0.06 7.59 -6.39
N THR A 26 0.65 7.92 -7.55
CA THR A 26 2.10 7.96 -7.69
C THR A 26 2.65 9.26 -7.11
N ALA A 27 3.62 9.17 -6.20
CA ALA A 27 4.14 10.37 -5.55
C ALA A 27 4.75 11.36 -6.55
N GLY A 28 4.39 12.64 -6.41
CA GLY A 28 4.85 13.74 -7.27
C GLY A 28 4.37 13.69 -8.72
N TYR A 29 3.35 12.87 -9.03
CA TYR A 29 2.62 12.90 -10.30
C TYR A 29 1.20 13.48 -10.10
N PRO A 30 0.63 14.23 -11.06
CA PRO A 30 1.22 14.68 -12.32
C PRO A 30 2.26 15.79 -12.14
N GLU A 31 2.15 16.56 -11.06
CA GLU A 31 3.03 17.69 -10.77
C GLU A 31 3.66 17.54 -9.38
N LYS A 32 5.00 17.55 -9.33
CA LYS A 32 5.77 17.36 -8.10
C LYS A 32 5.41 18.36 -7.00
N ASN A 33 5.15 19.62 -7.37
CA ASN A 33 4.89 20.69 -6.41
C ASN A 33 3.46 20.64 -5.84
N GLU A 34 2.54 19.92 -6.47
CA GLU A 34 1.15 19.77 -6.00
C GLU A 34 0.94 18.54 -5.11
N PHE A 35 1.97 17.73 -4.90
CA PHE A 35 1.87 16.47 -4.17
C PHE A 35 1.21 16.63 -2.78
N SER A 36 1.69 17.58 -1.98
CA SER A 36 1.16 17.80 -0.64
C SER A 36 -0.30 18.26 -0.65
N ASN A 37 -0.68 19.13 -1.60
CA ASN A 37 -2.07 19.58 -1.76
C ASN A 37 -2.98 18.42 -2.18
N LEU A 38 -2.49 17.53 -3.06
CA LEU A 38 -3.21 16.35 -3.51
C LEU A 38 -3.45 15.37 -2.35
N VAL A 39 -2.41 15.08 -1.55
CA VAL A 39 -2.55 14.21 -0.37
C VAL A 39 -3.56 14.77 0.62
N LEU A 40 -3.51 16.08 0.92
CA LEU A 40 -4.48 16.72 1.81
C LEU A 40 -5.90 16.64 1.24
N SER A 41 -6.08 16.89 -0.06
CA SER A 41 -7.38 16.81 -0.71
C SER A 41 -7.97 15.40 -0.69
N LEU A 42 -7.14 14.37 -0.88
CA LEU A 42 -7.55 12.98 -0.77
C LEU A 42 -7.93 12.61 0.67
N SER A 43 -7.25 13.18 1.68
CA SER A 43 -7.53 12.88 3.08
C SER A 43 -8.93 13.30 3.55
N GLU A 44 -9.58 14.22 2.84
CA GLU A 44 -10.95 14.65 3.13
C GLU A 44 -12.00 13.61 2.70
N VAL A 45 -11.66 12.71 1.77
CA VAL A 45 -12.61 11.77 1.14
C VAL A 45 -12.21 10.30 1.25
N ALA A 46 -10.92 10.01 1.43
CA ALA A 46 -10.41 8.65 1.55
C ALA A 46 -10.57 8.10 2.97
N ASP A 47 -10.67 6.78 3.08
CA ASP A 47 -10.55 6.09 4.37
C ASP A 47 -9.09 5.80 4.69
N VAL A 48 -8.29 5.49 3.67
CA VAL A 48 -6.85 5.24 3.74
C VAL A 48 -6.20 5.77 2.45
N ILE A 49 -4.98 6.30 2.48
CA ILE A 49 -4.29 6.80 1.27
C ILE A 49 -3.11 5.89 0.95
N GLU A 50 -3.05 5.39 -0.28
CA GLU A 50 -1.91 4.61 -0.78
C GLU A 50 -1.05 5.47 -1.71
N ILE A 51 0.24 5.58 -1.40
CA ILE A 51 1.19 6.40 -2.13
C ILE A 51 2.29 5.52 -2.71
N GLY A 52 2.31 5.43 -4.03
CA GLY A 52 3.35 4.73 -4.80
C GLY A 52 4.67 5.49 -4.77
N VAL A 53 5.73 4.82 -4.36
CA VAL A 53 7.12 5.27 -4.48
C VAL A 53 7.58 4.98 -5.91
N PRO A 54 7.86 6.01 -6.75
CA PRO A 54 8.27 5.80 -8.13
C PRO A 54 9.53 4.95 -8.23
N PHE A 55 9.48 3.88 -9.03
CA PHE A 55 10.60 2.95 -9.22
C PHE A 55 10.92 2.76 -10.71
N SER A 56 12.22 2.58 -11.02
CA SER A 56 12.71 2.48 -12.41
C SER A 56 12.38 1.16 -13.08
N ASP A 57 12.29 0.08 -12.30
CA ASP A 57 12.13 -1.28 -12.79
C ASP A 57 10.89 -1.97 -12.19
N PRO A 58 9.69 -1.38 -12.37
CA PRO A 58 8.48 -1.91 -11.76
C PRO A 58 7.99 -3.18 -12.47
N MET A 59 8.08 -4.32 -11.80
CA MET A 59 7.69 -5.62 -12.35
C MET A 59 6.18 -5.92 -12.25
N ALA A 60 5.49 -5.34 -11.26
CA ALA A 60 4.08 -5.60 -10.97
C ALA A 60 3.13 -4.53 -11.53
N ASP A 61 3.66 -3.37 -11.92
CA ASP A 61 2.85 -2.21 -12.31
C ASP A 61 2.42 -2.28 -13.78
N GLY A 62 1.20 -1.83 -14.06
CA GLY A 62 0.75 -1.67 -15.45
C GLY A 62 1.24 -0.38 -16.10
N VAL A 63 1.09 -0.29 -17.43
CA VAL A 63 1.63 0.79 -18.27
C VAL A 63 1.26 2.18 -17.76
N THR A 64 0.05 2.35 -17.21
CA THR A 64 -0.40 3.62 -16.62
C THR A 64 0.47 4.04 -15.44
N ILE A 65 0.68 3.13 -14.48
CA ILE A 65 1.51 3.38 -13.30
C ILE A 65 2.97 3.56 -13.71
N GLN A 66 3.48 2.70 -14.61
CA GLN A 66 4.85 2.82 -15.14
C GLN A 66 5.13 4.22 -15.72
N ARG A 67 4.21 4.77 -16.51
CA ARG A 67 4.33 6.12 -17.08
C ARG A 67 4.33 7.20 -16.01
N SER A 68 3.42 7.11 -15.03
CA SER A 68 3.37 8.08 -13.93
C SER A 68 4.65 8.04 -13.09
N SER A 69 5.18 6.84 -12.81
CA SER A 69 6.43 6.63 -12.07
C SER A 69 7.62 7.19 -12.85
N HIS A 70 7.69 6.94 -14.15
CA HIS A 70 8.75 7.48 -15.00
C HIS A 70 8.80 9.02 -14.95
N GLN A 71 7.67 9.70 -15.16
CA GLN A 71 7.59 11.16 -15.10
C GLN A 71 7.95 11.72 -13.71
N ALA A 72 7.53 11.05 -12.64
CA ALA A 72 7.90 11.43 -11.28
C ALA A 72 9.42 11.28 -11.03
N ILE A 73 10.04 10.20 -11.53
CA ILE A 73 11.48 9.96 -11.44
C ILE A 73 12.28 11.04 -12.17
N GLU A 74 11.86 11.39 -13.39
CA GLU A 74 12.45 12.47 -14.20
C GLU A 74 12.36 13.82 -13.49
N SER A 75 11.26 14.06 -12.77
CA SER A 75 11.07 15.24 -11.92
C SER A 75 11.89 15.20 -10.61
N GLY A 76 12.68 14.15 -10.39
CA GLY A 76 13.54 14.00 -9.22
C GLY A 76 12.80 13.59 -7.95
N VAL A 77 11.64 12.92 -8.05
CA VAL A 77 10.94 12.35 -6.89
C VAL A 77 11.70 11.12 -6.39
N ARG A 78 11.98 11.06 -5.09
CA ARG A 78 12.68 9.95 -4.42
C ARG A 78 12.04 9.70 -3.06
N LEU A 79 12.22 8.51 -2.49
CA LEU A 79 11.67 8.14 -1.18
C LEU A 79 11.94 9.18 -0.09
N GLN A 80 13.18 9.68 0.02
CA GLN A 80 13.53 10.73 0.98
C GLN A 80 12.70 12.00 0.81
N TRP A 81 12.47 12.43 -0.44
CA TRP A 81 11.65 13.60 -0.73
C TRP A 81 10.18 13.36 -0.34
N ILE A 82 9.65 12.15 -0.60
CA ILE A 82 8.27 11.79 -0.23
C ILE A 82 8.09 11.92 1.29
N LEU A 83 9.00 11.33 2.07
CA LEU A 83 8.97 11.41 3.54
C LEU A 83 9.06 12.85 4.03
N GLN A 84 9.91 13.69 3.42
CA GLN A 84 10.00 15.12 3.74
C GLN A 84 8.71 15.89 3.43
N GLN A 85 8.05 15.59 2.31
CA GLN A 85 6.79 16.25 1.97
C GLN A 85 5.67 15.85 2.93
N LEU A 86 5.59 14.56 3.28
CA LEU A 86 4.59 14.05 4.23
C LEU A 86 4.82 14.63 5.63
N GLN A 87 6.08 14.70 6.10
CA GLN A 87 6.43 15.34 7.37
C GLN A 87 6.02 16.82 7.44
N ALA A 88 5.95 17.51 6.30
CA ALA A 88 5.60 18.94 6.23
C ALA A 88 4.09 19.21 6.28
N ILE A 89 3.25 18.16 6.26
CA ILE A 89 1.79 18.28 6.31
C ILE A 89 1.20 17.39 7.40
N GLU A 90 0.01 17.73 7.87
CA GLU A 90 -0.73 16.89 8.83
C GLU A 90 -1.85 16.16 8.09
N VAL A 91 -1.72 14.84 7.93
CA VAL A 91 -2.72 13.99 7.27
C VAL A 91 -3.52 13.27 8.35
N LYS A 92 -4.86 13.42 8.30
CA LYS A 92 -5.77 12.84 9.31
C LYS A 92 -6.22 11.42 8.99
N LYS A 93 -5.80 10.87 7.85
CA LYS A 93 -6.12 9.52 7.37
C LYS A 93 -4.85 8.69 7.35
N PRO A 94 -4.94 7.36 7.50
CA PRO A 94 -3.76 6.52 7.45
C PRO A 94 -3.08 6.62 6.09
N VAL A 95 -1.75 6.69 6.10
CA VAL A 95 -0.92 6.76 4.89
C VAL A 95 -0.10 5.49 4.75
N ILE A 96 -0.20 4.85 3.59
CA ILE A 96 0.56 3.66 3.24
C ILE A 96 1.52 4.00 2.09
N LEU A 97 2.77 3.55 2.20
CA LEU A 97 3.71 3.60 1.09
C LEU A 97 3.74 2.25 0.34
N MET A 98 3.39 2.26 -0.94
CA MET A 98 3.61 1.14 -1.84
C MET A 98 4.97 1.31 -2.54
N SER A 99 5.89 0.38 -2.32
CA SER A 99 7.24 0.44 -2.90
C SER A 99 7.74 -0.95 -3.22
N TYR A 100 8.58 -1.06 -4.24
CA TYR A 100 9.44 -2.23 -4.40
C TYR A 100 10.47 -2.30 -3.26
N LEU A 101 11.02 -3.48 -3.01
CA LEU A 101 11.91 -3.73 -1.89
C LEU A 101 13.22 -2.95 -1.99
N ASN A 102 13.80 -2.86 -3.19
CA ASN A 102 15.13 -2.30 -3.38
C ASN A 102 15.28 -0.84 -2.86
N PRO A 103 14.37 0.11 -3.17
CA PRO A 103 14.39 1.45 -2.56
C PRO A 103 14.37 1.45 -1.04
N LEU A 104 13.58 0.56 -0.42
CA LEU A 104 13.47 0.46 1.04
C LEU A 104 14.74 -0.13 1.66
N PHE A 105 15.29 -1.16 1.03
CA PHE A 105 16.52 -1.82 1.45
C PHE A 105 17.73 -0.88 1.37
N VAL A 106 17.90 -0.16 0.26
CA VAL A 106 18.99 0.82 0.08
C VAL A 106 18.87 2.00 1.04
N PHE A 107 17.65 2.40 1.41
CA PHE A 107 17.43 3.44 2.41
C PHE A 107 17.88 3.02 3.81
N GLY A 108 17.86 1.71 4.09
CA GLY A 108 18.17 1.10 5.38
C GLY A 108 16.95 1.09 6.30
N TYR A 109 16.60 -0.09 6.82
CA TYR A 109 15.37 -0.34 7.58
C TYR A 109 15.22 0.53 8.84
N GLU A 110 16.28 0.70 9.63
CA GLU A 110 16.22 1.56 10.83
C GLU A 110 15.93 3.02 10.48
N ALA A 111 16.64 3.56 9.47
CA ALA A 111 16.46 4.92 9.01
C ALA A 111 15.08 5.12 8.36
N LEU A 112 14.60 4.11 7.63
CA LEU A 112 13.29 4.08 7.00
C LEU A 112 12.19 4.16 8.05
N VAL A 113 12.20 3.26 9.04
CA VAL A 113 11.20 3.24 10.12
C VAL A 113 11.16 4.58 10.85
N ARG A 114 12.32 5.09 11.27
CA ARG A 114 12.39 6.37 11.98
C ARG A 114 11.81 7.52 11.16
N GLN A 115 12.21 7.69 9.91
CA GLN A 115 11.70 8.78 9.07
C GLN A 115 10.24 8.59 8.66
N SER A 116 9.76 7.35 8.59
CA SER A 116 8.35 7.04 8.31
C SER A 116 7.46 7.44 9.48
N LEU A 117 7.89 7.16 10.72
CA LEU A 117 7.22 7.63 11.93
C LEU A 117 7.16 9.17 11.99
N GLU A 118 8.29 9.83 11.72
CA GLU A 118 8.36 11.30 11.67
C GLU A 118 7.48 11.91 10.57
N ALA A 119 7.27 11.18 9.47
CA ALA A 119 6.45 11.59 8.34
C ALA A 119 4.96 11.22 8.46
N GLY A 120 4.56 10.50 9.52
CA GLY A 120 3.17 10.04 9.68
C GLY A 120 2.76 8.93 8.72
N VAL A 121 3.70 8.09 8.26
CA VAL A 121 3.40 6.88 7.49
C VAL A 121 2.97 5.77 8.44
N ASP A 122 1.83 5.13 8.18
CA ASP A 122 1.25 4.09 9.03
C ASP A 122 1.59 2.67 8.57
N GLY A 123 2.02 2.49 7.32
CA GLY A 123 2.38 1.16 6.83
C GLY A 123 2.93 1.11 5.41
N PHE A 124 3.19 -0.12 4.98
CA PHE A 124 3.84 -0.43 3.71
C PHE A 124 3.14 -1.56 2.96
N ILE A 125 3.16 -1.46 1.64
CA ILE A 125 2.91 -2.56 0.71
C ILE A 125 4.20 -2.77 -0.08
N VAL A 126 4.71 -4.00 -0.09
CA VAL A 126 5.94 -4.36 -0.83
C VAL A 126 5.65 -5.54 -1.75
N PRO A 127 5.23 -5.28 -3.01
CA PRO A 127 4.72 -6.32 -3.90
C PRO A 127 5.72 -7.45 -4.23
N ASP A 128 7.00 -7.12 -4.25
CA ASP A 128 8.10 -8.03 -4.57
C ASP A 128 8.74 -8.68 -3.33
N LEU A 129 8.18 -8.49 -2.13
CA LEU A 129 8.64 -9.12 -0.89
C LEU A 129 7.79 -10.35 -0.53
N PRO A 130 8.26 -11.58 -0.82
CA PRO A 130 7.56 -12.79 -0.39
C PRO A 130 7.61 -12.93 1.13
N ILE A 131 6.56 -13.55 1.70
CA ILE A 131 6.41 -13.64 3.16
C ILE A 131 7.57 -14.38 3.85
N GLU A 132 8.20 -15.30 3.11
CA GLU A 132 9.38 -16.08 3.49
C GLU A 132 10.64 -15.22 3.69
N GLU A 133 10.81 -14.16 2.91
CA GLU A 133 12.01 -13.29 2.93
C GLU A 133 11.79 -12.01 3.73
N GLY A 134 10.54 -11.73 4.12
CA GLY A 134 10.15 -10.52 4.85
C GLY A 134 10.39 -10.52 6.35
N SER A 135 11.12 -11.49 6.94
CA SER A 135 11.29 -11.56 8.40
C SER A 135 11.90 -10.30 8.99
N ASP A 136 13.00 -9.83 8.40
CA ASP A 136 13.79 -8.73 8.94
C ASP A 136 13.02 -7.42 8.82
N PHE A 137 12.40 -7.19 7.66
CA PHE A 137 11.58 -6.01 7.45
C PHE A 137 10.32 -6.02 8.33
N ARG A 138 9.64 -7.16 8.44
CA ARG A 138 8.46 -7.30 9.31
C ARG A 138 8.82 -7.08 10.78
N HIS A 139 9.97 -7.55 11.23
CA HIS A 139 10.42 -7.36 12.62
C HIS A 139 10.55 -5.88 12.95
N VAL A 140 11.26 -5.10 12.14
CA VAL A 140 11.44 -3.65 12.39
C VAL A 140 10.14 -2.86 12.31
N LEU A 141 9.21 -3.24 11.42
CA LEU A 141 7.91 -2.59 11.31
C LEU A 141 7.04 -2.87 12.53
N ASN A 142 7.01 -4.14 12.99
CA ASN A 142 6.25 -4.54 14.16
C ASN A 142 6.72 -3.84 15.44
N GLU A 143 8.04 -3.68 15.62
CA GLU A 143 8.58 -2.93 16.79
C GLU A 143 8.12 -1.47 16.81
N ALA A 144 7.84 -0.89 15.64
CA ALA A 144 7.35 0.47 15.47
C ALA A 144 5.81 0.57 15.31
N ASN A 145 5.09 -0.55 15.41
CA ASN A 145 3.65 -0.68 15.12
C ASN A 145 3.24 -0.24 13.70
N LEU A 146 4.16 -0.24 12.75
CA LEU A 146 3.88 0.05 11.34
C LEU A 146 3.27 -1.18 10.66
N GLY A 147 2.27 -0.95 9.82
CA GLY A 147 1.62 -2.00 9.05
C GLY A 147 2.52 -2.56 7.94
N LEU A 148 2.54 -3.87 7.79
CA LEU A 148 2.95 -4.57 6.59
C LEU A 148 1.73 -5.26 5.97
N ILE A 149 1.22 -4.67 4.89
CA ILE A 149 0.08 -5.18 4.13
C ILE A 149 0.62 -6.12 3.06
N GLN A 150 0.07 -7.33 3.04
CA GLN A 150 0.50 -8.38 2.13
C GLN A 150 -0.60 -8.74 1.13
N LEU A 151 -0.18 -9.28 -0.01
CA LEU A 151 -1.05 -9.54 -1.15
C LEU A 151 -1.35 -11.02 -1.30
N VAL A 152 -2.57 -11.33 -1.72
CA VAL A 152 -3.00 -12.62 -2.22
C VAL A 152 -3.61 -12.45 -3.61
N THR A 153 -3.52 -13.51 -4.41
CA THR A 153 -4.03 -13.52 -5.79
C THR A 153 -4.99 -14.69 -5.99
N PRO A 154 -5.80 -14.71 -7.07
CA PRO A 154 -6.66 -15.85 -7.39
C PRO A 154 -5.89 -17.16 -7.68
N ALA A 155 -4.57 -17.08 -7.84
CA ALA A 155 -3.70 -18.26 -7.99
C ALA A 155 -3.16 -18.78 -6.65
N SER A 156 -3.43 -18.09 -5.53
CA SER A 156 -2.93 -18.46 -4.21
C SER A 156 -3.75 -19.63 -3.63
N PRO A 157 -3.12 -20.75 -3.23
CA PRO A 157 -3.82 -21.83 -2.53
C PRO A 157 -4.41 -21.37 -1.20
N ALA A 158 -5.48 -22.02 -0.72
CA ALA A 158 -6.15 -21.67 0.55
C ALA A 158 -5.18 -21.63 1.75
N GLU A 159 -4.27 -22.60 1.86
CA GLU A 159 -3.23 -22.62 2.90
C GLU A 159 -2.31 -21.39 2.82
N ARG A 160 -1.96 -20.96 1.60
CA ARG A 160 -1.16 -19.76 1.38
C ARG A 160 -1.93 -18.51 1.81
N ILE A 161 -3.22 -18.41 1.46
CA ILE A 161 -4.08 -17.28 1.85
C ILE A 161 -4.12 -17.15 3.37
N ALA A 162 -4.43 -18.25 4.09
CA ALA A 162 -4.47 -18.24 5.56
C ALA A 162 -3.12 -17.84 6.19
N LYS A 163 -2.01 -18.35 5.64
CA LYS A 163 -0.66 -18.00 6.11
C LYS A 163 -0.34 -16.52 5.89
N VAL A 164 -0.66 -15.98 4.71
CA VAL A 164 -0.44 -14.56 4.39
C VAL A 164 -1.33 -13.68 5.27
N ALA A 165 -2.60 -14.03 5.43
CA ALA A 165 -3.55 -13.30 6.26
C ALA A 165 -3.08 -13.18 7.72
N ALA A 166 -2.60 -14.28 8.31
CA ALA A 166 -2.09 -14.30 9.68
C ALA A 166 -0.81 -13.47 9.88
N MET A 167 -0.07 -13.19 8.80
CA MET A 167 1.18 -12.42 8.85
C MET A 167 1.01 -10.97 8.37
N SER A 168 -0.15 -10.62 7.81
CA SER A 168 -0.49 -9.28 7.33
C SER A 168 -1.06 -8.44 8.48
N SER A 169 -1.00 -7.12 8.33
CA SER A 169 -1.51 -6.17 9.33
C SER A 169 -2.16 -4.98 8.62
N GLY A 170 -3.13 -4.34 9.28
CA GLY A 170 -3.98 -3.33 8.64
C GLY A 170 -5.12 -3.97 7.84
N PHE A 171 -4.81 -4.55 6.69
CA PHE A 171 -5.74 -5.34 5.89
C PHE A 171 -5.00 -6.40 5.05
N LEU A 172 -5.75 -7.32 4.45
CA LEU A 172 -5.25 -8.25 3.44
C LEU A 172 -5.62 -7.74 2.05
N TYR A 173 -4.63 -7.57 1.17
CA TYR A 173 -4.86 -7.07 -0.18
C TYR A 173 -5.18 -8.24 -1.12
N ALA A 174 -6.42 -8.33 -1.57
CA ALA A 174 -6.86 -9.33 -2.55
C ALA A 174 -6.80 -8.77 -3.97
N VAL A 175 -5.79 -9.17 -4.73
CA VAL A 175 -5.63 -8.76 -6.14
C VAL A 175 -6.73 -9.40 -6.98
N THR A 176 -7.47 -8.60 -7.74
CA THR A 176 -8.69 -9.02 -8.45
C THR A 176 -8.45 -9.47 -9.90
N VAL A 177 -7.36 -9.04 -10.52
CA VAL A 177 -7.04 -9.37 -11.93
C VAL A 177 -5.79 -10.24 -12.00
N LYS A 178 -5.82 -11.27 -12.85
CA LYS A 178 -4.61 -11.99 -13.28
C LYS A 178 -3.85 -11.14 -14.30
N GLY A 179 -3.21 -10.06 -13.85
CA GLY A 179 -2.50 -9.14 -14.74
C GLY A 179 -2.03 -7.87 -14.03
N VAL A 180 -1.37 -7.00 -14.78
CA VAL A 180 -0.90 -5.69 -14.30
C VAL A 180 -2.06 -4.70 -14.11
N THR A 181 -1.92 -3.77 -13.16
CA THR A 181 -2.92 -2.74 -12.82
C THR A 181 -3.31 -1.90 -14.05
N GLY A 182 -4.60 -1.79 -14.36
CA GLY A 182 -5.12 -0.91 -15.42
C GLY A 182 -5.38 -1.54 -16.80
N GLY A 183 -5.52 -2.88 -16.88
CA GLY A 183 -5.99 -3.57 -18.09
C GLY A 183 -7.48 -3.36 -18.39
N THR A 184 -7.87 -3.44 -19.67
CA THR A 184 -9.25 -3.23 -20.17
C THR A 184 -10.17 -4.45 -20.07
N ASP A 185 -9.68 -5.57 -19.54
CA ASP A 185 -10.46 -6.79 -19.41
C ASP A 185 -11.36 -6.70 -18.18
N GLY A 186 -12.65 -6.99 -18.35
CA GLY A 186 -13.60 -7.03 -17.23
C GLY A 186 -13.20 -8.04 -16.16
N LEU A 187 -13.77 -7.91 -14.97
CA LEU A 187 -13.50 -8.84 -13.87
C LEU A 187 -13.92 -10.27 -14.27
N PRO A 188 -13.09 -11.30 -13.98
CA PRO A 188 -13.47 -12.68 -14.22
C PRO A 188 -14.73 -13.05 -13.42
N ASP A 189 -15.60 -13.89 -13.97
CA ASP A 189 -16.79 -14.40 -13.26
C ASP A 189 -16.44 -15.11 -11.94
N THR A 190 -15.20 -15.58 -11.80
CA THR A 190 -14.68 -16.26 -10.60
C THR A 190 -14.26 -15.30 -9.49
N VAL A 191 -14.24 -13.98 -9.71
CA VAL A 191 -13.69 -13.02 -8.74
C VAL A 191 -14.48 -13.01 -7.43
N THR A 192 -15.81 -13.11 -7.49
CA THR A 192 -16.67 -13.06 -6.30
C THR A 192 -16.38 -14.24 -5.37
N GLY A 193 -16.37 -15.46 -5.91
CA GLY A 193 -16.07 -16.65 -5.11
C GLY A 193 -14.65 -16.65 -4.54
N TYR A 194 -13.68 -16.07 -5.27
CA TYR A 194 -12.33 -15.85 -4.74
C TYR A 194 -12.32 -14.87 -3.57
N LEU A 195 -12.99 -13.72 -3.69
CA LEU A 195 -13.06 -12.73 -2.60
C LEU A 195 -13.78 -13.29 -1.37
N GLU A 196 -14.86 -14.04 -1.55
CA GLU A 196 -15.55 -14.75 -0.47
C GLU A 196 -14.61 -15.73 0.24
N GLN A 197 -13.87 -16.54 -0.51
CA GLN A 197 -12.88 -17.46 0.06
C GLN A 197 -11.78 -16.72 0.86
N VAL A 198 -11.28 -15.60 0.34
CA VAL A 198 -10.26 -14.81 1.05
C VAL A 198 -10.82 -14.23 2.34
N GLN A 199 -12.06 -13.72 2.32
CA GLN A 199 -12.74 -13.21 3.52
C GLN A 199 -12.96 -14.29 4.58
N GLU A 200 -13.33 -15.52 4.19
CA GLU A 200 -13.52 -16.63 5.13
C GLU A 200 -12.21 -17.06 5.80
N LEU A 201 -11.07 -16.92 5.11
CA LEU A 201 -9.75 -17.32 5.59
C LEU A 201 -8.99 -16.22 6.32
N ALA A 202 -9.43 -14.97 6.20
CA ALA A 202 -8.78 -13.81 6.81
C ALA A 202 -9.41 -13.45 8.16
N THR A 203 -8.56 -13.08 9.12
CA THR A 203 -8.99 -12.56 10.43
C THR A 203 -8.94 -11.03 10.52
N ILE A 204 -8.46 -10.38 9.46
CA ILE A 204 -8.35 -8.93 9.28
C ILE A 204 -9.21 -8.51 8.08
N PRO A 205 -9.58 -7.23 7.94
CA PRO A 205 -10.37 -6.79 6.78
C PRO A 205 -9.65 -7.10 5.46
N VAL A 206 -10.44 -7.32 4.41
CA VAL A 206 -9.96 -7.64 3.06
C VAL A 206 -10.32 -6.49 2.14
N CYS A 207 -9.32 -5.93 1.46
CA CYS A 207 -9.51 -4.91 0.43
C CYS A 207 -9.18 -5.50 -0.93
N ALA A 208 -10.02 -5.22 -1.92
CA ALA A 208 -9.86 -5.69 -3.29
C ALA A 208 -9.30 -4.57 -4.17
N GLY A 209 -8.33 -4.89 -5.05
CA GLY A 209 -7.72 -3.95 -5.98
C GLY A 209 -7.11 -4.62 -7.21
#